data_AF-A0A918AMP9-F1
#
_entry.id   AF-A0A918AMP9-F1
#
_cell.length_a   1.000
_cell.length_b   1.000
_cell.length_c   1.000
_cell.angle_alpha   90.00
_cell.angle_beta   90.00
_cell.angle_gamma   90.00
#
_symmetry.space_group_name_H-M   'P 1'
#
loop_
_entity.id
_entity.type
_entity.pdbx_description
1 polymer ?
#
loop_
_entity_poly.entity_id
_entity_poly.type
_entity_poly.pdbx_seq_one_letter_code
_entity_poly.pdbx_strand_id
1 'polypeptide(L)'
;MTHRIAWAAHDEELPILEGTVIRLQVERLPSGAIPKPVWLWHSRTGLTCTQLRLARELATDLRRPWEKPRPTQRLSPSRIRRGFRNLRPQLACPACVPKPSRPGPGRPTGLPNHQPAARHDVHTVTSTNKQKPTRGKKTKSTTPRPRRTG
;
A
#
# COMPACT_ATOMS: atom_id res chain seq x y z
N MET A 1 19.48 -0.31 10.74
CA MET A 1 18.79 0.30 9.57
C MET A 1 18.99 -0.66 8.41
N THR A 2 18.01 -1.53 8.09
CA THR A 2 18.21 -2.63 7.14
C THR A 2 17.68 -2.22 5.76
N HIS A 3 18.58 -1.97 4.81
CA HIS A 3 18.23 -1.70 3.42
C HIS A 3 17.67 -2.98 2.80
N ARG A 4 16.35 -3.02 2.60
CA ARG A 4 15.65 -4.14 1.93
C ARG A 4 15.63 -3.89 0.43
N ILE A 5 16.66 -4.35 -0.28
CA ILE A 5 16.63 -4.42 -1.74
C ILE A 5 16.86 -5.87 -2.16
N ALA A 6 16.14 -6.32 -3.18
CA ALA A 6 16.19 -7.71 -3.67
C ALA A 6 17.60 -8.15 -4.13
N TRP A 7 18.51 -7.21 -4.33
CA TRP A 7 19.87 -7.39 -4.83
C TRP A 7 20.94 -7.10 -3.77
N ALA A 8 20.57 -7.01 -2.48
CA ALA A 8 21.49 -6.63 -1.40
C ALA A 8 22.63 -7.64 -1.12
N ALA A 9 22.60 -8.82 -1.74
CA ALA A 9 23.64 -9.86 -1.66
C ALA A 9 24.27 -10.14 -3.03
N HIS A 10 24.07 -9.25 -4.01
CA HIS A 10 24.68 -9.36 -5.32
C HIS A 10 26.03 -8.63 -5.26
N ASP A 11 27.12 -9.40 -5.30
CA ASP A 11 28.49 -8.88 -5.18
C ASP A 11 29.11 -8.48 -6.54
N GLU A 12 28.41 -8.78 -7.64
CA GLU A 12 28.75 -8.38 -9.01
C GLU A 12 28.02 -7.10 -9.44
N GLU A 13 28.46 -6.49 -10.54
CA GLU A 13 27.81 -5.32 -11.14
C GLU A 13 26.32 -5.60 -11.41
N LEU A 14 25.45 -4.65 -11.03
CA LEU A 14 24.00 -4.84 -11.15
C LEU A 14 23.63 -5.00 -12.63
N PRO A 15 22.87 -6.06 -12.99
CA PRO A 15 22.53 -6.29 -14.39
C PRO A 15 21.67 -5.15 -14.94
N ILE A 16 22.08 -4.58 -16.09
CA ILE A 16 21.23 -3.67 -16.85
C ILE A 16 20.11 -4.51 -17.47
N LEU A 17 18.90 -4.35 -16.95
CA LEU A 17 17.71 -5.05 -17.45
C LEU A 17 17.04 -4.23 -18.53
N GLU A 18 17.15 -4.67 -19.78
CA GLU A 18 16.29 -4.16 -20.85
C GLU A 18 14.82 -4.42 -20.50
N GLY A 19 13.95 -3.45 -20.78
CA GLY A 19 12.54 -3.56 -20.43
C GLY A 19 11.65 -2.60 -21.22
N THR A 20 10.35 -2.87 -21.17
CA THR A 20 9.35 -2.03 -21.82
C THR A 20 8.84 -0.98 -20.83
N VAL A 21 8.86 0.29 -21.25
CA VAL A 21 8.24 1.40 -20.53
C VAL A 21 6.86 1.67 -21.14
N ILE A 22 5.81 1.55 -20.34
CA ILE A 22 4.42 1.72 -20.75
C ILE A 22 3.88 3.00 -20.11
N ARG A 23 3.46 3.95 -20.94
CA ARG A 23 2.76 5.16 -20.49
C ARG A 23 1.27 4.85 -20.33
N LEU A 24 0.77 4.94 -19.11
CA LEU A 24 -0.65 4.78 -18.79
C LEU A 24 -1.31 6.14 -18.70
N GLN A 25 -2.25 6.41 -19.62
CA GLN A 25 -3.16 7.54 -19.53
C GLN A 25 -4.41 7.11 -18.75
N VAL A 26 -4.68 7.79 -17.66
CA VAL A 26 -5.86 7.54 -16.84
C VAL A 26 -6.97 8.47 -17.31
N GLU A 27 -8.10 7.92 -17.75
CA GLU A 27 -9.22 8.74 -18.22
C GLU A 27 -9.97 9.43 -17.08
N ARG A 28 -10.15 8.73 -15.94
CA ARG A 28 -10.93 9.26 -14.81
C ARG A 28 -10.41 8.78 -13.47
N LEU A 29 -10.19 9.72 -12.55
CA LEU A 29 -9.96 9.42 -11.13
C LEU A 29 -11.27 9.53 -10.35
N PRO A 30 -11.53 8.62 -9.39
CA PRO A 30 -12.74 8.68 -8.55
C PRO A 30 -12.79 9.93 -7.65
N SER A 31 -11.66 10.59 -7.40
CA SER A 31 -11.60 11.85 -6.64
C SER A 31 -11.99 13.09 -7.47
N GLY A 32 -12.19 12.97 -8.78
CA GLY A 32 -12.45 14.10 -9.67
C GLY A 32 -11.22 14.95 -10.01
N ALA A 33 -10.04 14.59 -9.49
CA ALA A 33 -8.79 15.27 -9.81
C ALA A 33 -8.38 15.05 -11.27
N ILE A 34 -7.62 16.00 -11.83
CA ILE A 34 -7.01 15.88 -13.16
C ILE A 34 -6.03 14.69 -13.14
N PRO A 35 -6.26 13.65 -13.96
CA PRO A 35 -5.39 12.48 -13.98
C PRO A 35 -4.02 12.83 -14.59
N LYS A 36 -2.96 12.57 -13.82
CA LYS A 36 -1.58 12.61 -14.34
C LYS A 36 -1.23 11.27 -14.99
N PRO A 37 -0.43 11.26 -16.07
CA PRO A 37 0.05 10.01 -16.65
C PRO A 37 0.89 9.25 -15.63
N VAL A 38 0.75 7.93 -15.63
CA VAL A 38 1.54 7.02 -14.80
C VAL A 38 2.45 6.22 -15.71
N TRP A 39 3.66 5.92 -15.24
CA TRP A 39 4.62 5.09 -15.96
C TRP A 39 4.71 3.73 -15.30
N LEU A 40 4.62 2.67 -16.10
CA LEU A 40 4.84 1.30 -15.69
C LEU A 40 6.08 0.77 -16.41
N TRP A 41 6.99 0.14 -15.68
CA TRP A 41 8.13 -0.57 -16.25
C TRP A 41 7.91 -2.08 -16.12
N HIS A 42 8.33 -2.83 -17.14
CA HIS A 42 8.26 -4.29 -17.18
C HIS A 42 9.50 -4.89 -17.84
N SER A 43 10.05 -5.96 -17.27
CA SER A 43 11.32 -6.57 -17.70
C SER A 43 11.27 -7.32 -19.03
N ARG A 44 10.09 -7.63 -19.58
CA ARG A 44 9.98 -8.22 -20.92
C ARG A 44 10.07 -7.13 -21.99
N THR A 45 10.95 -7.32 -22.94
CA THR A 45 11.08 -6.50 -24.15
C THR A 45 10.08 -6.94 -25.22
N GLY A 46 9.76 -6.04 -26.17
CA GLY A 46 8.86 -6.35 -27.29
C GLY A 46 7.39 -6.58 -26.90
N LEU A 47 6.96 -5.99 -25.78
CA LEU A 47 5.59 -6.19 -25.29
C LEU A 47 4.57 -5.52 -26.23
N THR A 48 3.64 -6.29 -26.78
CA THR A 48 2.60 -5.77 -27.68
C THR A 48 1.32 -5.40 -26.94
N CYS A 49 0.53 -4.49 -27.50
CA CYS A 49 -0.82 -4.18 -26.99
C CYS A 49 -1.72 -5.43 -26.89
N THR A 50 -1.55 -6.40 -27.79
CA THR A 50 -2.31 -7.67 -27.75
C THR A 50 -1.92 -8.50 -26.53
N GLN A 51 -0.62 -8.64 -26.23
CA GLN A 51 -0.15 -9.34 -25.03
C GLN A 51 -0.67 -8.68 -23.75
N LEU A 52 -0.69 -7.34 -23.68
CA LEU A 52 -1.28 -6.60 -22.57
C LEU A 52 -2.78 -6.87 -22.40
N ARG A 53 -3.51 -6.91 -23.53
CA ARG A 53 -4.94 -7.21 -23.52
C ARG A 53 -5.23 -8.64 -23.07
N LEU A 54 -4.44 -9.62 -23.51
CA LEU A 54 -4.59 -11.02 -23.08
C LEU A 54 -4.25 -11.21 -21.60
N ALA A 55 -3.19 -10.56 -21.11
CA ALA A 55 -2.80 -10.63 -19.70
C ALA A 55 -3.85 -10.03 -18.75
N ARG A 56 -4.74 -9.16 -19.25
CA ARG A 56 -5.84 -8.58 -18.46
C ARG A 56 -6.78 -9.64 -17.89
N GLU A 57 -7.02 -10.73 -18.62
CA GLU A 57 -7.89 -11.83 -18.17
C GLU A 57 -7.29 -12.58 -16.97
N LEU A 58 -5.97 -12.55 -16.79
CA LEU A 58 -5.31 -13.13 -15.61
C LEU A 58 -5.65 -12.35 -14.33
N ALA A 59 -6.02 -11.07 -14.45
CA ALA A 59 -6.49 -10.25 -13.33
C ALA A 59 -8.01 -10.30 -13.14
N THR A 60 -8.70 -11.32 -13.68
CA THR A 60 -10.14 -11.53 -13.50
C THR A 60 -10.53 -11.48 -12.01
N ASP A 61 -11.72 -10.95 -11.74
CA ASP A 61 -12.20 -10.70 -10.38
C ASP A 61 -12.34 -12.01 -9.59
N LEU A 62 -11.31 -12.35 -8.81
CA LEU A 62 -11.35 -13.46 -7.86
C LEU A 62 -12.23 -13.06 -6.67
N ARG A 63 -13.55 -12.99 -6.92
CA ARG A 63 -14.62 -12.59 -6.01
C ARG A 63 -14.85 -13.61 -4.90
N ARG A 64 -15.30 -13.16 -3.72
CA ARG A 64 -15.88 -14.09 -2.74
C ARG A 64 -17.29 -14.52 -3.21
N PRO A 65 -17.79 -15.70 -2.80
CA PRO A 65 -19.08 -16.20 -3.27
C PRO A 65 -20.25 -15.21 -3.10
N TRP A 66 -20.26 -14.47 -1.98
CA TRP A 66 -21.28 -13.48 -1.62
C TRP A 66 -21.02 -12.06 -2.18
N GLU A 67 -19.93 -11.85 -2.92
CA GLU A 67 -19.62 -10.57 -3.51
C GLU A 67 -20.31 -10.40 -4.87
N LYS A 68 -21.03 -9.28 -5.04
CA LYS A 68 -21.67 -8.93 -6.32
C LYS A 68 -20.62 -8.84 -7.45
N PRO A 69 -20.91 -9.38 -8.65
CA PRO A 69 -20.06 -9.22 -9.82
C PRO A 69 -19.84 -7.75 -10.15
N ARG A 70 -18.62 -7.39 -10.55
CA ARG A 70 -18.30 -6.08 -11.10
C ARG A 70 -17.52 -6.29 -12.40
N PRO A 71 -17.71 -5.42 -13.41
CA PRO A 71 -16.88 -5.48 -14.61
C PRO A 71 -15.41 -5.22 -14.23
N THR A 72 -14.49 -5.91 -14.90
CA THR A 72 -13.04 -5.88 -14.62
C THR A 72 -12.47 -4.45 -14.64
N GLN A 73 -13.03 -3.53 -15.44
CA GLN A 73 -12.68 -2.11 -15.48
C GLN A 73 -13.08 -1.29 -14.23
N ARG A 74 -13.91 -1.86 -13.34
CA ARG A 74 -14.47 -1.17 -12.16
C ARG A 74 -14.19 -1.91 -10.86
N LEU A 75 -13.14 -2.73 -10.83
CA LEU A 75 -12.72 -3.40 -9.61
C LEU A 75 -12.21 -2.39 -8.59
N SER A 76 -12.58 -2.59 -7.32
CA SER A 76 -12.05 -1.77 -6.24
C SER A 76 -10.59 -2.13 -5.97
N PRO A 77 -9.76 -1.20 -5.49
CA PRO A 77 -8.37 -1.48 -5.13
C PRO A 77 -8.21 -2.67 -4.16
N SER A 78 -9.18 -2.89 -3.27
CA SER A 78 -9.21 -4.04 -2.37
C SER A 78 -9.37 -5.39 -3.10
N ARG A 79 -10.21 -5.46 -4.13
CA ARG A 79 -10.39 -6.68 -4.95
C ARG A 79 -9.15 -6.96 -5.79
N ILE A 80 -8.58 -5.92 -6.39
CA ILE A 80 -7.31 -6.02 -7.14
C ILE A 80 -6.21 -6.60 -6.23
N ARG A 81 -6.00 -6.02 -5.03
CA ARG A 81 -5.00 -6.53 -4.08
C ARG A 81 -5.22 -7.99 -3.67
N ARG A 82 -6.48 -8.43 -3.57
CA ARG A 82 -6.79 -9.84 -3.28
C ARG A 82 -6.37 -10.75 -4.44
N GLY A 83 -6.66 -10.34 -5.68
CA GLY A 83 -6.29 -11.10 -6.89
C GLY A 83 -4.77 -11.30 -7.03
N PHE A 84 -3.97 -10.27 -6.76
CA PHE A 84 -2.50 -10.34 -6.82
C PHE A 84 -1.90 -11.43 -5.91
N ARG A 85 -2.53 -11.72 -4.77
CA ARG A 85 -2.06 -12.79 -3.87
C ARG A 85 -2.14 -14.17 -4.52
N ASN A 86 -3.09 -14.38 -5.43
CA ASN A 86 -3.31 -15.63 -6.15
C ASN A 86 -2.47 -15.74 -7.43
N LEU A 87 -2.00 -14.62 -7.97
CA LEU A 87 -1.06 -14.58 -9.10
C LEU A 87 0.38 -14.90 -8.69
N ARG A 88 0.79 -14.50 -7.47
CA ARG A 88 2.16 -14.65 -6.98
C ARG A 88 2.72 -16.09 -7.05
N PRO A 89 1.95 -17.15 -6.76
CA PRO A 89 2.44 -18.54 -6.89
C PRO A 89 2.63 -19.00 -8.34
N GLN A 90 1.97 -18.37 -9.31
CA GLN A 90 2.01 -18.76 -10.73
C GLN A 90 3.11 -18.01 -11.50
N LEU A 91 3.66 -16.96 -10.91
CA LEU A 91 4.71 -16.14 -11.51
C LEU A 91 6.07 -16.59 -10.96
N ALA A 92 7.06 -16.74 -11.85
CA ALA A 92 8.43 -16.92 -11.43
C ALA A 92 8.82 -15.74 -10.52
N CYS A 93 9.22 -16.02 -9.27
CA CYS A 93 9.76 -15.00 -8.37
C CYS A 93 11.27 -14.90 -8.63
N PRO A 94 11.76 -13.83 -9.29
CA PRO A 94 13.19 -13.66 -9.52
C PRO A 94 13.97 -13.34 -8.24
N ALA A 95 13.26 -12.94 -7.17
CA ALA A 95 13.87 -12.69 -5.88
C ALA A 95 14.02 -14.00 -5.07
N CYS A 96 15.19 -14.19 -4.48
CA CYS A 96 15.41 -15.27 -3.52
C CYS A 96 14.39 -15.23 -2.37
N VAL A 97 14.09 -16.40 -1.82
CA VAL A 97 13.32 -16.54 -0.58
C VAL A 97 14.01 -15.69 0.50
N PRO A 98 13.28 -14.83 1.23
CA PRO A 98 13.88 -14.07 2.33
C PRO A 98 14.59 -15.04 3.29
N LYS A 99 15.80 -14.69 3.74
CA LYS A 99 16.52 -15.49 4.74
C LYS A 99 15.59 -15.77 5.92
N PRO A 100 15.44 -17.05 6.34
CA PRO A 100 14.59 -17.38 7.48
C PRO A 100 15.10 -16.61 8.70
N SER A 101 14.21 -15.82 9.29
CA SER A 101 14.46 -15.11 10.53
C SER A 101 13.55 -15.70 11.60
N ARG A 102 14.12 -15.96 12.78
CA ARG A 102 13.33 -16.33 13.95
C ARG A 102 12.94 -15.02 14.67
N PRO A 103 11.71 -14.90 15.17
CA PRO A 103 11.40 -13.87 16.15
C PRO A 103 12.51 -13.84 17.21
N GLY A 104 12.95 -12.65 17.62
CA GLY A 104 13.90 -12.53 18.71
C GLY A 104 13.39 -13.27 19.95
N PRO A 105 14.29 -13.68 20.87
CA PRO A 105 13.88 -14.29 22.12
C PRO A 105 12.82 -13.38 22.75
N GLY A 106 11.62 -13.92 22.92
CA GLY A 106 10.49 -13.17 23.45
C GLY A 106 10.80 -12.65 24.85
N ARG A 107 9.84 -11.97 25.45
CA ARG A 107 9.96 -11.56 26.84
C ARG A 107 10.25 -12.80 27.72
N PRO A 108 11.29 -12.77 28.57
CA PRO A 108 11.55 -13.86 29.51
C PRO A 108 10.36 -14.03 30.45
N THR A 109 9.93 -15.27 30.66
CA THR A 109 8.83 -15.61 31.57
C THR A 109 9.22 -15.29 33.01
N GLY A 110 8.31 -14.72 33.81
CA GLY A 110 8.47 -14.58 35.26
C GLY A 110 8.82 -13.18 35.79
N LEU A 111 9.15 -12.21 34.93
CA LEU A 111 9.41 -10.84 35.36
C LEU A 111 8.26 -9.90 34.94
N PRO A 112 7.42 -9.43 35.88
CA PRO A 112 6.42 -8.40 35.59
C PRO A 112 7.10 -7.09 35.17
N ASN A 113 6.35 -6.23 34.47
CA ASN A 113 6.91 -4.97 33.99
C ASN A 113 6.93 -3.98 35.18
N HIS A 114 8.12 -3.62 35.66
CA HIS A 114 8.27 -2.73 36.82
C HIS A 114 8.10 -1.25 36.46
N GLN A 115 8.17 -0.90 35.17
CA GLN A 115 8.05 0.47 34.71
C GLN A 115 6.94 0.57 33.66
N PRO A 116 5.81 1.22 33.99
CA PRO A 116 4.83 1.58 32.98
C PRO A 116 5.52 2.36 31.85
N ALA A 117 5.26 1.98 30.60
CA ALA A 117 5.79 2.72 29.46
C ALA A 117 5.33 4.18 29.55
N ALA A 118 6.27 5.12 29.34
CA ALA A 118 5.95 6.54 29.34
C ALA A 118 4.81 6.82 28.34
N ARG A 119 3.71 7.38 28.82
CA ARG A 119 2.57 7.75 28.00
C ARG A 119 2.63 9.26 27.74
N HIS A 120 2.71 9.63 26.48
CA HIS A 120 2.58 11.02 26.06
C HIS A 120 1.11 11.32 25.75
N ASP A 121 0.65 12.52 26.11
CA ASP A 121 -0.68 12.97 25.73
C ASP A 121 -0.74 13.22 24.23
N VAL A 122 -1.47 12.34 23.53
CA VAL A 122 -1.74 12.49 22.10
C VAL A 122 -2.89 13.48 21.93
N HIS A 123 -2.55 14.72 21.60
CA HIS A 123 -3.49 15.69 21.06
C HIS A 123 -3.56 15.48 19.55
N THR A 124 -4.76 15.19 19.03
CA THR A 124 -4.96 15.17 17.57
C THR A 124 -4.94 16.62 17.08
N VAL A 125 -3.85 17.03 16.44
CA VAL A 125 -3.79 18.33 15.77
C VAL A 125 -4.68 18.22 14.53
N THR A 126 -5.95 18.59 14.67
CA THR A 126 -6.79 18.88 13.49
C THR A 126 -6.16 20.08 12.81
N SER A 127 -5.46 19.85 11.70
CA SER A 127 -4.94 20.89 10.83
C SER A 127 -6.03 21.94 10.59
N THR A 128 -5.70 23.22 10.77
CA THR A 128 -6.55 24.34 10.39
C THR A 128 -6.80 24.28 8.90
N ASN A 129 -7.97 23.74 8.51
CA ASN A 129 -8.48 23.90 7.16
C ASN A 129 -8.62 25.41 6.90
N LYS A 130 -7.76 25.97 6.04
CA LYS A 130 -7.86 27.36 5.55
C LYS A 130 -9.04 27.48 4.58
N GLN A 131 -10.25 27.31 5.09
CA GLN A 131 -11.47 27.69 4.39
C GLN A 131 -12.35 28.43 5.39
N LYS A 132 -12.33 29.76 5.25
CA LYS A 132 -13.08 30.76 6.02
C LYS A 132 -14.58 30.58 5.81
N PRO A 133 -15.39 30.49 6.88
CA PRO A 133 -16.75 31.00 6.86
C PRO A 133 -16.79 32.31 7.65
N THR A 134 -17.51 33.26 7.07
CA THR A 134 -17.81 34.57 7.61
C THR A 134 -18.69 34.49 8.86
N ARG A 135 -18.34 35.33 9.86
CA ARG A 135 -19.16 35.84 10.98
C ARG A 135 -19.93 34.82 11.85
N GLY A 136 -19.38 34.58 13.03
CA GLY A 136 -20.11 34.08 14.21
C GLY A 136 -19.16 33.99 15.40
N LYS A 137 -19.37 34.79 16.45
CA LYS A 137 -18.58 34.77 17.69
C LYS A 137 -18.64 33.35 18.29
N LYS A 138 -17.50 32.65 18.33
CA LYS A 138 -17.33 31.43 19.15
C LYS A 138 -16.32 31.72 20.24
N THR A 139 -16.80 31.81 21.48
CA THR A 139 -15.98 31.71 22.68
C THR A 139 -15.26 30.35 22.67
N LYS A 140 -13.93 30.36 22.69
CA LYS A 140 -13.14 29.15 22.91
C LYS A 140 -13.37 28.72 24.37
N SER A 141 -13.96 27.54 24.57
CA SER A 141 -13.91 26.88 25.87
C SER A 141 -12.46 26.43 26.10
N THR A 142 -11.84 27.00 27.14
CA THR A 142 -10.49 26.63 27.62
C THR A 142 -10.58 25.46 28.60
N THR A 143 -11.42 24.46 28.30
CA THR A 143 -11.55 23.28 29.16
C THR A 143 -11.24 22.05 28.33
N PRO A 144 -10.12 21.34 28.58
CA PRO A 144 -9.82 20.11 27.87
C PRO A 144 -10.91 19.08 28.17
N ARG A 145 -11.32 18.34 27.14
CA ARG A 145 -12.31 17.26 27.29
C ARG A 145 -11.72 16.19 28.23
N PRO A 146 -12.32 15.92 29.39
CA PRO A 146 -11.77 14.92 30.31
C PRO A 146 -11.84 13.52 29.69
N ARG A 147 -10.81 12.72 29.97
CA ARG A 147 -10.67 11.34 29.53
C ARG A 147 -11.77 10.49 30.19
N ARG A 148 -12.45 9.66 29.41
CA ARG A 148 -13.35 8.60 29.91
C ARG A 148 -12.50 7.55 30.64
N THR A 149 -12.53 7.56 31.97
CA THR A 149 -12.03 6.45 32.79
C THR A 149 -12.96 5.26 32.60
N GLY A 150 -12.37 4.09 32.34
CA GLY A 150 -13.05 2.79 32.41
C GLY A 150 -12.85 2.20 33.80
#